data_AF-A0A6P5CFR0-F1
#
_entry.id   AF-A0A6P5CFR0-F1
#
_cell.length_a   1.000
_cell.length_b   1.000
_cell.length_c   1.000
_cell.angle_alpha   90.00
_cell.angle_beta   90.00
_cell.angle_gamma   90.00
#
_symmetry.space_group_name_H-M   'P 1'
#
loop_
_entity.id
_entity.type
_entity.pdbx_description
1 polymer ?
#
loop_
_entity_poly.entity_id
_entity_poly.type
_entity_poly.pdbx_seq_one_letter_code
_entity_poly.pdbx_strand_id
1 'polypeptide(L)'
;MFCIYSLFFAWRANLDISKPLFMGVVERFWMQSNAVVAVLAGIGLAALVSESNRVLNTNGLQYLEWLSAILFVTCQIYSNYSICDQRTNYVIDKFAKNLLSSMPRDAIILLRGDLPGNSLRYMHYCEGLRPDISLVDQEMMTYEWYLPKMAKHLPGVKFPGNRWNPVEGILSSGMVTFNLYHFLEVNKQKETFVCIGIHEGDPTWKKNYSLWPWGSCDKLVSSEIVFNPEEWIKLTRNIYNWTESYGRFDPSSWESVANEEMWQARMKTPFFIFNLAESASLPSNVKAQLYTHAYNLYKEIVYLRKEHPVNWHKNYAISCERMLRLQERSADPEVLLSETIRHFRLYTRKAQNDPQLADISVALKHLRKELRSLRNMKNG
;
A
#
# COMPACT_ATOMS: atom_id res chain seq x y z
N MET A 1 -6.13 16.49 -34.86
CA MET A 1 -6.15 16.86 -33.43
C MET A 1 -6.26 15.65 -32.52
N PHE A 2 -7.30 14.81 -32.62
CA PHE A 2 -7.42 13.58 -31.80
C PHE A 2 -6.17 12.68 -31.84
N CYS A 3 -5.74 12.25 -33.03
CA CYS A 3 -4.57 11.35 -33.13
C CYS A 3 -3.29 11.99 -32.61
N ILE A 4 -3.07 13.28 -32.88
CA ILE A 4 -1.89 14.02 -32.43
C ILE A 4 -1.87 14.09 -30.91
N TYR A 5 -2.98 14.50 -30.29
CA TYR A 5 -3.12 14.58 -28.84
C TYR A 5 -2.94 13.21 -28.20
N SER A 6 -3.65 12.18 -28.67
CA SER A 6 -3.59 10.83 -28.10
C SER A 6 -2.20 10.21 -28.22
N LEU A 7 -1.52 10.36 -29.36
CA LEU A 7 -0.15 9.86 -29.53
C LEU A 7 0.85 10.62 -28.66
N PHE A 8 0.73 11.95 -28.61
CA PHE A 8 1.61 12.77 -27.78
C PHE A 8 1.40 12.48 -26.28
N PHE A 9 0.15 12.36 -25.84
CA PHE A 9 -0.19 11.98 -24.47
C PHE A 9 0.34 10.60 -24.13
N ALA A 10 0.10 9.58 -24.98
CA ALA A 10 0.61 8.23 -24.75
C ALA A 10 2.15 8.19 -24.69
N TRP A 11 2.83 8.96 -25.56
CA TRP A 11 4.28 9.09 -25.54
C TRP A 11 4.80 9.76 -24.26
N ARG A 12 4.12 10.80 -23.77
CA ARG A 12 4.56 11.56 -22.57
C ARG A 12 4.17 10.92 -21.25
N ALA A 13 3.05 10.20 -21.19
CA ALA A 13 2.55 9.59 -19.96
C ALA A 13 3.58 8.60 -19.37
N ASN A 14 4.26 7.83 -20.22
CA ASN A 14 5.37 6.93 -19.85
C ASN A 14 5.11 6.11 -18.56
N LEU A 15 3.86 5.66 -18.37
CA LEU A 15 3.44 4.82 -17.26
C LEU A 15 3.32 3.37 -17.74
N ASP A 16 3.77 2.44 -16.90
CA ASP A 16 3.64 1.01 -17.14
C ASP A 16 2.18 0.55 -16.93
N ILE A 17 1.42 0.46 -18.03
CA ILE A 17 0.01 0.06 -18.02
C ILE A 17 -0.22 -1.41 -17.63
N SER A 18 0.84 -2.22 -17.49
CA SER A 18 0.70 -3.57 -16.93
C SER A 18 0.33 -3.53 -15.44
N LYS A 19 0.59 -2.41 -14.76
CA LYS A 19 0.18 -2.16 -13.38
C LYS A 19 -1.24 -1.58 -13.37
N PRO A 20 -2.22 -2.24 -12.72
CA PRO A 20 -3.62 -1.82 -12.76
C PRO A 20 -3.86 -0.37 -12.33
N LEU A 21 -3.22 0.09 -11.25
CA LEU A 21 -3.34 1.48 -10.80
C LEU A 21 -2.91 2.48 -11.88
N PHE A 22 -1.80 2.20 -12.56
CA PHE A 22 -1.26 3.09 -13.59
C PHE A 22 -2.16 3.13 -14.82
N MET A 23 -2.74 1.99 -15.19
CA MET A 23 -3.79 1.94 -16.22
C MET A 23 -4.96 2.86 -15.84
N GLY A 24 -5.51 2.74 -14.63
CA GLY A 24 -6.61 3.60 -14.17
C GLY A 24 -6.23 5.08 -14.05
N VAL A 25 -4.97 5.40 -13.73
CA VAL A 25 -4.47 6.78 -13.80
C VAL A 25 -4.53 7.27 -15.25
N VAL A 26 -3.96 6.52 -16.20
CA VAL A 26 -3.95 6.87 -17.62
C VAL A 26 -5.38 7.07 -18.14
N GLU A 27 -6.31 6.16 -17.85
CA GLU A 27 -7.71 6.23 -18.29
C GLU A 27 -8.40 7.54 -17.88
N ARG A 28 -8.14 8.03 -16.66
CA ARG A 28 -8.72 9.30 -16.17
C ARG A 28 -8.21 10.52 -16.93
N PHE A 29 -7.01 10.47 -17.49
CA PHE A 29 -6.47 11.55 -18.32
C PHE A 29 -6.94 11.51 -19.79
N TRP A 30 -7.71 10.49 -20.20
CA TRP A 30 -8.30 10.41 -21.54
C TRP A 30 -9.54 11.30 -21.73
N MET A 31 -9.98 12.03 -20.70
CA MET A 31 -11.13 12.94 -20.79
C MET A 31 -11.07 13.89 -21.99
N GLN A 32 -9.89 14.43 -22.33
CA GLN A 32 -9.73 15.32 -23.47
C GLN A 32 -9.93 14.59 -24.81
N SER A 33 -9.35 13.39 -24.96
CA SER A 33 -9.57 12.53 -26.14
C SER A 33 -11.05 12.16 -26.28
N ASN A 34 -11.69 11.80 -25.18
CA ASN A 34 -13.12 11.45 -25.14
C ASN A 34 -14.00 12.65 -25.51
N ALA A 35 -13.66 13.86 -25.09
CA ALA A 35 -14.38 15.08 -25.46
C ALA A 35 -14.32 15.32 -26.98
N VAL A 36 -13.17 15.12 -27.62
CA VAL A 36 -13.05 15.25 -29.08
C VAL A 36 -13.90 14.20 -29.79
N VAL A 37 -13.90 12.95 -29.32
CA VAL A 37 -14.74 11.88 -29.88
C VAL A 37 -16.23 12.22 -29.73
N ALA A 38 -16.65 12.74 -28.57
CA ALA A 38 -18.04 13.14 -28.34
C ALA A 38 -18.51 14.23 -29.32
N VAL A 39 -17.66 15.24 -29.57
CA VAL A 39 -17.96 16.30 -30.56
C VAL A 39 -18.05 15.72 -31.97
N LEU A 40 -17.10 14.87 -32.36
CA LEU A 40 -17.12 14.22 -33.68
C LEU A 40 -18.34 13.30 -33.85
N ALA A 41 -18.75 12.60 -32.80
CA ALA A 41 -19.94 11.77 -32.79
C ALA A 41 -21.21 12.61 -33.00
N GLY A 42 -21.33 13.76 -32.34
CA GLY A 42 -22.44 14.69 -32.54
C GLY A 42 -22.49 15.24 -33.96
N ILE A 43 -21.36 15.71 -34.49
CA ILE A 43 -21.27 16.19 -35.88
C ILE A 43 -21.61 15.07 -36.87
N GLY A 44 -21.09 13.86 -36.63
CA GLY A 44 -21.36 12.69 -37.46
C GLY A 44 -22.83 12.31 -37.49
N LEU A 45 -23.50 12.32 -36.33
CA LEU A 45 -24.93 12.06 -36.22
C LEU A 45 -25.75 13.10 -37.00
N ALA A 46 -25.45 14.39 -36.84
CA ALA A 46 -26.13 15.47 -37.56
C ALA A 46 -25.92 15.35 -39.09
N ALA A 47 -24.71 15.04 -39.53
CA ALA A 47 -24.39 14.83 -40.94
C ALA A 47 -25.16 13.61 -41.53
N LEU A 48 -25.22 12.50 -40.80
CA LEU A 48 -25.97 11.30 -41.19
C LEU A 48 -27.46 11.58 -41.32
N VAL A 49 -28.05 12.33 -40.39
CA VAL A 49 -29.47 12.70 -40.42
C VAL A 49 -29.75 13.64 -41.58
N SER A 50 -28.90 14.64 -41.82
CA SER A 50 -29.02 15.54 -42.97
C SER A 50 -28.98 14.80 -44.30
N GLU A 51 -28.03 13.87 -44.46
CA GLU A 51 -27.89 13.09 -45.69
C GLU A 51 -29.07 12.12 -45.87
N SER A 52 -29.53 11.50 -44.80
CA SER A 52 -30.70 10.61 -44.83
C SER A 52 -31.99 11.36 -45.18
N ASN A 53 -32.20 12.55 -44.63
CA ASN A 53 -33.33 13.42 -44.99
C ASN A 53 -33.30 13.79 -46.48
N ARG A 54 -32.10 14.07 -47.02
CA ARG A 54 -31.91 14.34 -48.46
C ARG A 54 -32.27 13.15 -49.34
N VAL A 55 -31.78 11.96 -49.00
CA VAL A 55 -32.00 10.73 -49.78
C VAL A 55 -33.46 10.25 -49.69
N LEU A 56 -34.08 10.34 -48.52
CA LEU A 56 -35.43 9.87 -48.27
C LEU A 56 -36.52 10.94 -48.51
N ASN A 57 -36.12 12.16 -48.87
CA ASN A 57 -36.99 13.32 -49.10
C ASN A 57 -38.01 13.56 -47.95
N THR A 58 -37.53 13.49 -46.71
CA THR A 58 -38.32 13.68 -45.48
C THR A 58 -37.65 14.68 -44.56
N ASN A 59 -38.45 15.42 -43.78
CA ASN A 59 -37.96 16.34 -42.75
C ASN A 59 -38.14 15.79 -41.33
N GLY A 60 -38.72 14.59 -41.18
CA GLY A 60 -39.09 14.02 -39.89
C GLY A 60 -37.95 13.39 -39.08
N LEU A 61 -36.79 13.11 -39.70
CA LEU A 61 -35.69 12.39 -39.03
C LEU A 61 -34.96 13.24 -37.98
N GLN A 62 -35.18 14.57 -37.96
CA GLN A 62 -34.62 15.46 -36.95
C GLN A 62 -35.14 15.13 -35.54
N TYR A 63 -36.41 14.73 -35.39
CA TYR A 63 -36.92 14.28 -34.10
C TYR A 63 -36.29 12.96 -33.64
N LEU A 64 -35.95 12.08 -34.60
CA LEU A 64 -35.23 10.84 -34.30
C LEU A 64 -33.78 11.10 -33.89
N GLU A 65 -33.13 12.13 -34.45
CA GLU A 65 -31.80 12.59 -34.01
C GLU A 65 -31.81 12.92 -32.51
N TRP A 66 -32.67 13.84 -32.09
CA TRP A 66 -32.79 14.25 -30.69
C TRP A 66 -33.18 13.09 -29.78
N LEU A 67 -34.14 12.25 -30.21
CA LEU A 67 -34.54 11.08 -29.45
C LEU A 67 -33.40 10.08 -29.29
N SER A 68 -32.62 9.84 -30.35
CA SER A 68 -31.45 8.96 -30.31
C SER A 68 -30.35 9.50 -29.41
N ALA A 69 -30.09 10.81 -29.43
CA ALA A 69 -29.10 11.47 -28.57
C ALA A 69 -29.53 11.42 -27.10
N ILE A 70 -30.79 11.74 -26.80
CA ILE A 70 -31.34 11.66 -25.44
C ILE A 70 -31.30 10.22 -24.94
N LEU A 71 -31.71 9.25 -25.76
CA LEU A 71 -31.67 7.83 -25.41
C LEU A 71 -30.23 7.38 -25.12
N PHE A 72 -29.27 7.75 -25.97
CA PHE A 72 -27.87 7.41 -25.78
C PHE A 72 -27.32 7.99 -24.47
N VAL A 73 -27.53 9.29 -24.21
CA VAL A 73 -27.09 9.93 -22.96
C VAL A 73 -27.77 9.30 -21.75
N THR A 74 -29.07 9.02 -21.83
CA THR A 74 -29.83 8.40 -20.73
C THR A 74 -29.32 6.99 -20.45
N CYS A 75 -29.07 6.18 -21.48
CA CYS A 75 -28.47 4.87 -21.34
C CYS A 75 -27.06 4.95 -20.73
N GLN A 76 -26.22 5.90 -21.15
CA GLN A 76 -24.90 6.11 -20.56
C GLN A 76 -24.97 6.48 -19.08
N ILE A 77 -25.87 7.40 -18.70
CA ILE A 77 -26.08 7.74 -17.29
C ILE A 77 -26.56 6.52 -16.52
N TYR A 78 -27.60 5.83 -16.99
CA TYR A 78 -28.17 4.68 -16.30
C TYR A 78 -27.15 3.54 -16.10
N SER A 79 -26.42 3.17 -17.16
CA SER A 79 -25.44 2.09 -17.11
C SER A 79 -24.23 2.40 -16.23
N ASN A 80 -23.84 3.68 -16.11
CA ASN A 80 -22.65 4.07 -15.34
C ASN A 80 -22.99 4.67 -13.96
N TYR A 81 -24.26 4.92 -13.65
CA TYR A 81 -24.67 5.62 -12.42
C TYR A 81 -24.11 4.95 -11.16
N SER A 82 -24.21 3.62 -11.04
CA SER A 82 -23.74 2.92 -9.83
C SER A 82 -22.22 2.99 -9.63
N ILE A 83 -21.45 3.09 -10.73
CA ILE A 83 -20.00 3.22 -10.70
C ILE A 83 -19.61 4.68 -10.40
N CYS A 84 -20.35 5.65 -10.94
CA CYS A 84 -20.12 7.07 -10.69
C CYS A 84 -20.68 7.58 -9.36
N ASP A 85 -21.62 6.86 -8.73
CA ASP A 85 -22.17 7.21 -7.42
C ASP A 85 -21.14 6.94 -6.32
N GLN A 86 -20.36 7.97 -5.99
CA GLN A 86 -19.31 7.94 -4.98
C GLN A 86 -19.76 8.49 -3.62
N ARG A 87 -21.07 8.68 -3.38
CA ARG A 87 -21.60 9.34 -2.16
C ARG A 87 -21.25 8.63 -0.85
N THR A 88 -20.96 7.33 -0.91
CA THR A 88 -20.55 6.50 0.25
C THR A 88 -19.08 6.12 0.25
N ASN A 89 -18.30 6.62 -0.71
CA ASN A 89 -16.88 6.31 -0.80
C ASN A 89 -16.06 7.19 0.16
N TYR A 90 -15.87 6.67 1.37
CA TYR A 90 -15.04 7.25 2.42
C TYR A 90 -13.77 6.45 2.67
N VAL A 91 -13.33 5.63 1.73
CA VAL A 91 -12.22 4.67 1.96
C VAL A 91 -10.91 5.41 2.24
N ILE A 92 -10.59 6.41 1.41
CA ILE A 92 -9.39 7.25 1.57
C ILE A 92 -9.49 8.14 2.82
N ASP A 93 -10.69 8.61 3.14
CA ASP A 93 -10.97 9.35 4.37
C ASP A 93 -10.68 8.51 5.61
N LYS A 94 -11.24 7.29 5.67
CA LYS A 94 -10.99 6.33 6.74
C LYS A 94 -9.52 5.97 6.82
N PHE A 95 -8.83 5.84 5.69
CA PHE A 95 -7.39 5.52 5.65
C PHE A 95 -6.60 6.61 6.38
N ALA A 96 -6.76 7.87 5.94
CA ALA A 96 -6.05 9.00 6.54
C ALA A 96 -6.41 9.19 8.02
N LYS A 97 -7.69 9.08 8.39
CA LYS A 97 -8.13 9.19 9.79
C LYS A 97 -7.50 8.12 10.68
N ASN A 98 -7.45 6.87 10.23
CA ASN A 98 -6.82 5.78 10.97
C ASN A 98 -5.31 6.00 11.17
N LEU A 99 -4.60 6.46 10.13
CA LEU A 99 -3.19 6.79 10.24
C LEU A 99 -2.97 7.94 11.22
N LEU A 100 -3.67 9.07 11.05
CA LEU A 100 -3.53 10.25 11.92
C LEU A 100 -3.93 9.95 13.37
N SER A 101 -5.02 9.22 13.60
CA SER A 101 -5.47 8.90 14.97
C SER A 101 -4.51 7.96 15.69
N SER A 102 -3.76 7.14 14.96
CA SER A 102 -2.80 6.21 15.55
C SER A 102 -1.54 6.88 16.07
N MET A 103 -1.21 8.09 15.62
CA MET A 103 0.09 8.69 15.93
C MET A 103 0.13 9.25 17.35
N PRO A 104 1.27 9.18 18.05
CA PRO A 104 1.44 9.85 19.32
C PRO A 104 1.40 11.37 19.16
N ARG A 105 1.30 12.09 20.28
CA ARG A 105 1.27 13.55 20.28
C ARG A 105 2.59 14.12 19.78
N ASP A 106 2.51 15.19 18.99
CA ASP A 106 3.70 15.92 18.47
C ASP A 106 4.64 15.08 17.58
N ALA A 107 4.10 14.05 16.92
CA ALA A 107 4.85 13.18 16.02
C ALA A 107 5.22 13.89 14.70
N ILE A 108 6.32 13.47 14.09
CA ILE A 108 6.70 13.81 12.72
C ILE A 108 6.34 12.63 11.81
N ILE A 109 5.58 12.88 10.76
CA ILE A 109 5.30 11.89 9.71
C ILE A 109 6.04 12.29 8.44
N LEU A 110 6.96 11.43 8.02
CA LEU A 110 7.64 11.47 6.75
C LEU A 110 6.76 10.81 5.68
N LEU A 111 6.12 11.65 4.85
CA LEU A 111 5.19 11.22 3.79
C LEU A 111 5.95 10.73 2.55
N ARG A 112 5.45 9.66 1.93
CA ARG A 112 5.98 9.11 0.67
C ARG A 112 4.85 8.77 -0.29
N GLY A 113 4.96 9.24 -1.53
CA GLY A 113 3.99 8.95 -2.58
C GLY A 113 2.61 9.59 -2.37
N ASP A 114 1.76 9.40 -3.37
CA ASP A 114 0.50 10.13 -3.50
C ASP A 114 -0.54 9.78 -2.45
N LEU A 115 -0.66 8.50 -2.06
CA LEU A 115 -1.72 8.05 -1.16
C LEU A 115 -1.61 8.72 0.22
N PRO A 116 -0.55 8.52 1.02
CA PRO A 116 -0.45 9.17 2.32
C PRO A 116 -0.19 10.67 2.15
N GLY A 117 0.55 11.08 1.10
CA GLY A 117 0.84 12.48 0.81
C GLY A 117 -0.42 13.32 0.67
N ASN A 118 -1.34 12.95 -0.22
CA ASN A 118 -2.53 13.74 -0.48
C ASN A 118 -3.60 13.54 0.59
N SER A 119 -3.83 12.30 1.04
CA SER A 119 -4.90 12.00 1.98
C SER A 119 -4.65 12.57 3.38
N LEU A 120 -3.43 12.45 3.93
CA LEU A 120 -3.12 13.01 5.24
C LEU A 120 -3.07 14.54 5.19
N ARG A 121 -2.52 15.14 4.13
CA ARG A 121 -2.50 16.61 3.98
C ARG A 121 -3.90 17.19 3.94
N TYR A 122 -4.82 16.60 3.18
CA TYR A 122 -6.20 17.07 3.12
C TYR A 122 -6.84 17.01 4.52
N MET A 123 -6.76 15.86 5.18
CA MET A 123 -7.36 15.67 6.51
C MET A 123 -6.73 16.58 7.58
N HIS A 124 -5.43 16.82 7.51
CA HIS A 124 -4.73 17.61 8.49
C HIS A 124 -4.88 19.12 8.27
N TYR A 125 -4.63 19.60 7.04
CA TYR A 125 -4.60 21.04 6.75
C TYR A 125 -5.96 21.61 6.34
N CYS A 126 -6.81 20.83 5.67
CA CYS A 126 -8.14 21.30 5.24
C CYS A 126 -9.21 21.00 6.31
N GLU A 127 -9.22 19.78 6.86
CA GLU A 127 -10.21 19.36 7.87
C GLU A 127 -9.75 19.62 9.32
N GLY A 128 -8.50 20.08 9.53
CA GLY A 128 -7.98 20.45 10.84
C GLY A 128 -7.73 19.28 11.79
N LEU A 129 -7.56 18.05 11.27
CA LEU A 129 -7.33 16.88 12.11
C LEU A 129 -5.87 16.79 12.59
N ARG A 130 -5.70 16.54 13.90
CA ARG A 130 -4.40 16.36 14.55
C ARG A 130 -3.42 17.52 14.24
N PRO A 131 -3.76 18.77 14.55
CA PRO A 131 -2.90 19.93 14.30
C PRO A 131 -1.57 19.89 15.08
N ASP A 132 -1.44 18.96 16.03
CA ASP A 132 -0.22 18.69 16.78
C ASP A 132 0.83 17.89 15.98
N ILE A 133 0.46 17.19 14.91
CA ILE A 133 1.40 16.39 14.10
C ILE A 133 2.05 17.26 13.03
N SER A 134 3.31 16.98 12.70
CA SER A 134 4.00 17.58 11.55
C SER A 134 4.07 16.62 10.37
N LEU A 135 3.55 17.04 9.20
CA LEU A 135 3.60 16.28 7.95
C LEU A 135 4.72 16.79 7.04
N VAL A 136 5.76 15.99 6.82
CA VAL A 136 6.95 16.37 6.03
C VAL A 136 7.11 15.41 4.86
N ASP A 137 7.15 15.92 3.63
CA ASP A 137 7.24 15.08 2.45
C ASP A 137 8.69 14.76 2.07
N GLN A 138 9.00 13.45 2.05
CA GLN A 138 10.33 12.93 1.82
C GLN A 138 10.85 13.28 0.42
N GLU A 139 10.00 13.12 -0.59
CA GLU A 139 10.36 13.33 -1.99
C GLU A 139 10.50 14.82 -2.28
N MET A 140 9.60 15.63 -1.72
CA MET A 140 9.63 17.08 -1.92
C MET A 140 10.85 17.73 -1.26
N MET A 141 11.33 17.23 -0.12
CA MET A 141 12.56 17.72 0.53
C MET A 141 13.82 17.61 -0.34
N THR A 142 13.80 16.78 -1.39
CA THR A 142 14.91 16.67 -2.35
C THR A 142 14.96 17.82 -3.35
N TYR A 143 13.90 18.62 -3.46
CA TYR A 143 13.83 19.78 -4.35
C TYR A 143 14.26 21.06 -3.66
N GLU A 144 15.01 21.89 -4.39
CA GLU A 144 15.58 23.15 -3.92
C GLU A 144 14.53 24.14 -3.39
N TRP A 145 13.32 24.12 -3.93
CA TRP A 145 12.28 25.08 -3.57
C TRP A 145 11.49 24.71 -2.32
N TYR A 146 11.50 23.44 -1.88
CA TYR A 146 10.53 22.94 -0.91
C TYR A 146 10.77 23.48 0.49
N LEU A 147 11.93 23.21 1.10
CA LEU A 147 12.21 23.64 2.46
C LEU A 147 12.25 25.16 2.63
N PRO A 148 12.83 25.95 1.71
CA PRO A 148 12.74 27.41 1.78
C PRO A 148 11.30 27.96 1.86
N LYS A 149 10.33 27.23 1.29
CA LYS A 149 8.91 27.63 1.32
C LYS A 149 8.14 27.01 2.49
N MET A 150 8.37 25.74 2.77
CA MET A 150 7.51 24.94 3.65
C MET A 150 8.00 24.85 5.09
N ALA A 151 9.31 25.02 5.36
CA ALA A 151 9.85 24.85 6.72
C ALA A 151 9.19 25.80 7.74
N LYS A 152 8.87 27.03 7.34
CA LYS A 152 8.16 28.02 8.18
C LYS A 152 6.72 27.60 8.56
N HIS A 153 6.13 26.66 7.83
CA HIS A 153 4.79 26.11 8.07
C HIS A 153 4.84 24.79 8.86
N LEU A 154 6.02 24.36 9.31
CA LEU A 154 6.23 23.14 10.09
C LEU A 154 6.84 23.49 11.46
N PRO A 155 6.08 24.21 12.32
CA PRO A 155 6.60 24.65 13.60
C PRO A 155 7.01 23.44 14.46
N GLY A 156 8.21 23.51 15.03
CA GLY A 156 8.75 22.44 15.87
C GLY A 156 9.48 21.33 15.13
N VAL A 157 9.55 21.35 13.79
CA VAL A 157 10.48 20.51 13.02
C VAL A 157 11.75 21.31 12.73
N LYS A 158 12.91 20.76 13.08
CA LYS A 158 14.21 21.37 12.82
C LYS A 158 14.81 20.76 11.57
N PHE A 159 15.22 21.61 10.62
CA PHE A 159 15.92 21.17 9.41
C PHE A 159 17.39 21.58 9.51
N PRO A 160 18.36 20.64 9.41
CA PRO A 160 19.79 20.97 9.49
C PRO A 160 20.33 21.74 8.27
N GLY A 161 19.54 21.81 7.19
CA GLY A 161 19.87 22.54 5.98
C GLY A 161 18.63 22.85 5.14
N ASN A 162 18.86 23.19 3.88
CA ASN A 162 17.84 23.67 2.96
C ASN A 162 17.39 22.60 1.95
N ARG A 163 18.03 21.44 1.91
CA ARG A 163 17.71 20.36 0.98
C ARG A 163 18.15 19.01 1.52
N TRP A 164 17.29 18.00 1.41
CA TRP A 164 17.69 16.63 1.72
C TRP A 164 18.60 16.09 0.61
N ASN A 165 19.81 15.67 0.97
CA ASN A 165 20.70 14.88 0.14
C ASN A 165 21.43 13.82 1.00
N PRO A 166 21.63 12.58 0.53
CA PRO A 166 22.42 11.57 1.25
C PRO A 166 23.85 12.02 1.58
N VAL A 167 24.41 12.94 0.78
CA VAL A 167 25.71 13.56 0.99
C VAL A 167 25.52 15.00 1.48
N GLU A 168 26.07 15.28 2.66
CA GLU A 168 26.06 16.62 3.24
C GLU A 168 27.12 17.52 2.61
N GLY A 169 26.82 18.82 2.50
CA GLY A 169 27.71 19.80 1.92
C GLY A 169 26.98 21.07 1.51
N ILE A 170 27.66 21.90 0.75
CA ILE A 170 27.11 23.12 0.15
C ILE A 170 27.10 22.93 -1.35
N LEU A 171 25.92 23.00 -1.97
CA LEU A 171 25.78 22.93 -3.43
C LEU A 171 26.29 24.21 -4.09
N SER A 172 26.53 24.17 -5.40
CA SER A 172 26.89 25.35 -6.19
C SER A 172 25.85 26.48 -6.11
N SER A 173 24.59 26.14 -5.82
CA SER A 173 23.50 27.08 -5.55
C SER A 173 23.59 27.77 -4.17
N GLY A 174 24.59 27.44 -3.34
CA GLY A 174 24.71 27.90 -1.95
C GLY A 174 23.81 27.15 -0.96
N MET A 175 23.05 26.15 -1.43
CA MET A 175 22.18 25.35 -0.57
C MET A 175 22.97 24.39 0.29
N VAL A 176 22.75 24.48 1.61
CA VAL A 176 23.25 23.52 2.60
C VAL A 176 22.39 22.26 2.52
N THR A 177 23.01 21.10 2.30
CA THR A 177 22.32 19.80 2.31
C THR A 177 22.45 19.10 3.65
N PHE A 178 21.47 18.25 3.97
CA PHE A 178 21.49 17.37 5.13
C PHE A 178 21.00 15.98 4.74
N ASN A 179 21.48 14.96 5.44
CA ASN A 179 21.00 13.59 5.28
C ASN A 179 19.95 13.23 6.34
N LEU A 180 19.30 12.07 6.16
CA LEU A 180 18.23 11.64 7.05
C LEU A 180 18.73 11.36 8.48
N TYR A 181 19.93 10.80 8.64
CA TYR A 181 20.50 10.61 9.99
C TYR A 181 20.58 11.93 10.76
N HIS A 182 21.16 12.97 10.16
CA HIS A 182 21.28 14.28 10.79
C HIS A 182 19.91 14.91 11.07
N PHE A 183 18.94 14.74 10.17
CA PHE A 183 17.55 15.16 10.42
C PHE A 183 16.95 14.48 11.66
N LEU A 184 17.17 13.18 11.84
CA LEU A 184 16.67 12.45 13.00
C LEU A 184 17.39 12.88 14.29
N GLU A 185 18.70 13.14 14.24
CA GLU A 185 19.47 13.61 15.39
C GLU A 185 19.00 14.97 15.91
N VAL A 186 18.74 15.94 15.03
CA VAL A 186 18.26 17.27 15.47
C VAL A 186 16.79 17.27 15.91
N ASN A 187 16.03 16.23 15.55
CA ASN A 187 14.63 16.03 15.93
C ASN A 187 14.41 14.90 16.93
N LYS A 188 15.47 14.39 17.59
CA LYS A 188 15.39 13.20 18.47
C LYS A 188 14.40 13.31 19.63
N GLN A 189 13.99 14.52 19.99
CA GLN A 189 12.96 14.78 20.99
C GLN A 189 11.53 14.44 20.51
N LYS A 190 11.32 14.24 19.20
CA LYS A 190 10.02 13.89 18.60
C LYS A 190 10.07 12.49 18.02
N GLU A 191 8.96 11.77 18.12
CA GLU A 191 8.83 10.47 17.47
C GLU A 191 8.61 10.67 15.97
N THR A 192 9.43 10.00 15.15
CA THR A 192 9.38 10.11 13.69
C THR A 192 8.88 8.82 13.07
N PHE A 193 7.92 8.92 12.16
CA PHE A 193 7.29 7.82 11.46
C PHE A 193 7.42 7.99 9.95
N VAL A 194 7.52 6.89 9.21
CA VAL A 194 7.46 6.85 7.74
C VAL A 194 6.23 6.06 7.33
N CYS A 195 5.37 6.61 6.48
CA CYS A 195 4.15 5.93 6.04
C CYS A 195 4.30 5.42 4.61
N ILE A 196 4.04 4.13 4.41
CA ILE A 196 4.30 3.41 3.14
C ILE A 196 5.79 3.48 2.74
N GLY A 197 6.65 3.35 3.75
CA GLY A 197 8.08 3.19 3.58
C GLY A 197 8.88 4.48 3.51
N ILE A 198 10.19 4.30 3.53
CA ILE A 198 11.22 5.35 3.55
C ILE A 198 11.87 5.47 2.18
N HIS A 199 12.28 6.68 1.80
CA HIS A 199 13.03 6.89 0.55
C HIS A 199 14.34 6.09 0.55
N GLU A 200 14.54 5.22 -0.45
CA GLU A 200 15.67 4.28 -0.49
C GLU A 200 17.01 4.92 -0.83
N GLY A 201 17.00 6.11 -1.43
CA GLY A 201 18.20 6.81 -1.85
C GLY A 201 19.08 7.32 -0.71
N ASP A 202 18.62 7.27 0.55
CA ASP A 202 19.40 7.68 1.72
C ASP A 202 19.51 6.54 2.75
N PRO A 203 20.65 5.81 2.79
CA PRO A 203 20.88 4.76 3.77
C PRO A 203 21.50 5.25 5.09
N THR A 204 21.76 6.56 5.26
CA THR A 204 22.56 7.09 6.39
C THR A 204 21.97 6.75 7.76
N TRP A 205 20.64 6.70 7.87
CA TRP A 205 19.92 6.37 9.10
C TRP A 205 20.14 4.91 9.57
N LYS A 206 20.41 3.97 8.65
CA LYS A 206 20.43 2.52 8.94
C LYS A 206 21.50 2.10 9.95
N LYS A 207 22.53 2.93 10.16
CA LYS A 207 23.60 2.65 11.13
C LYS A 207 23.12 2.74 12.57
N ASN A 208 22.23 3.69 12.86
CA ASN A 208 21.85 4.08 14.22
C ASN A 208 20.34 3.97 14.47
N TYR A 209 19.55 3.68 13.44
CA TYR A 209 18.10 3.56 13.54
C TYR A 209 17.60 2.28 12.88
N SER A 210 16.47 1.80 13.39
CA SER A 210 15.69 0.69 12.86
C SER A 210 14.24 1.11 12.62
N LEU A 211 13.55 0.39 11.73
CA LEU A 211 12.13 0.61 11.45
C LEU A 211 11.31 -0.43 12.21
N TRP A 212 10.46 0.04 13.13
CA TRP A 212 9.54 -0.82 13.87
C TRP A 212 8.12 -0.62 13.33
N PRO A 213 7.36 -1.70 13.09
CA PRO A 213 6.09 -1.60 12.41
C PRO A 213 5.03 -0.85 13.23
N TRP A 214 4.31 0.06 12.57
CA TRP A 214 3.21 0.86 13.11
C TRP A 214 2.01 0.85 12.14
N GLY A 215 1.48 -0.34 11.88
CA GLY A 215 0.43 -0.54 10.88
C GLY A 215 0.95 -0.28 9.45
N SER A 216 0.37 0.69 8.74
CA SER A 216 0.79 1.08 7.39
C SER A 216 2.02 1.98 7.41
N CYS A 217 2.39 2.49 8.59
CA CYS A 217 3.60 3.25 8.83
C CYS A 217 4.63 2.40 9.59
N ASP A 218 5.82 2.94 9.75
CA ASP A 218 6.91 2.37 10.52
C ASP A 218 7.54 3.49 11.37
N LYS A 219 7.79 3.21 12.65
CA LYS A 219 8.47 4.12 13.58
C LYS A 219 9.97 4.02 13.37
N LEU A 220 10.65 5.16 13.25
CA LEU A 220 12.11 5.23 13.30
C LEU A 220 12.56 5.22 14.77
N VAL A 221 13.26 4.16 15.15
CA VAL A 221 13.67 3.90 16.54
C VAL A 221 15.20 3.78 16.59
N SER A 222 15.83 4.51 17.52
CA SER A 222 17.28 4.39 17.75
C SER A 222 17.66 2.94 18.05
N SER A 223 18.75 2.47 17.46
CA SER A 223 19.30 1.13 17.68
C SER A 223 19.77 0.89 19.12
N GLU A 224 19.88 1.94 19.94
CA GLU A 224 20.16 1.84 21.38
C GLU A 224 18.95 1.33 22.18
N ILE A 225 17.74 1.44 21.64
CA ILE A 225 16.51 1.03 22.31
C ILE A 225 16.30 -0.46 22.10
N VAL A 226 16.20 -1.19 23.22
CA VAL A 226 15.93 -2.63 23.22
C VAL A 226 14.48 -2.90 22.83
N PHE A 227 14.27 -3.80 21.88
CA PHE A 227 12.94 -4.21 21.45
C PHE A 227 12.28 -5.17 22.45
N ASN A 228 11.10 -4.80 22.96
CA ASN A 228 10.24 -5.67 23.77
C ASN A 228 9.07 -6.19 22.91
N PRO A 229 9.03 -7.48 22.55
CA PRO A 229 8.01 -8.03 21.67
C PRO A 229 6.61 -7.99 22.29
N GLU A 230 6.44 -8.35 23.56
CA GLU A 230 5.12 -8.41 24.20
C GLU A 230 4.46 -7.03 24.29
N GLU A 231 5.23 -6.01 24.68
CA GLU A 231 4.76 -4.63 24.75
C GLU A 231 4.40 -4.12 23.35
N TRP A 232 5.28 -4.35 22.36
CA TRP A 232 5.04 -3.90 20.99
C TRP A 232 3.84 -4.59 20.33
N ILE A 233 3.64 -5.88 20.60
CA ILE A 233 2.45 -6.61 20.16
C ILE A 233 1.18 -5.98 20.74
N LYS A 234 1.16 -5.72 22.06
CA LYS A 234 0.00 -5.11 22.73
C LYS A 234 -0.32 -3.73 22.13
N LEU A 235 0.71 -2.93 21.88
CA LEU A 235 0.62 -1.60 21.29
C LEU A 235 0.09 -1.65 19.85
N THR A 236 0.54 -2.63 19.06
CA THR A 236 0.26 -2.67 17.61
C THR A 236 -0.97 -3.47 17.19
N ARG A 237 -1.51 -4.33 18.07
CA ARG A 237 -2.56 -5.31 17.74
C ARG A 237 -3.81 -4.71 17.08
N ASN A 238 -4.26 -3.55 17.55
CA ASN A 238 -5.52 -2.90 17.11
C ASN A 238 -5.30 -1.42 16.76
N ILE A 239 -4.19 -1.10 16.09
CA ILE A 239 -3.84 0.28 15.71
C ILE A 239 -4.91 0.94 14.82
N TYR A 240 -5.57 0.16 13.95
CA TYR A 240 -6.58 0.68 13.02
C TYR A 240 -7.94 0.02 13.20
N ASN A 241 -8.98 0.84 13.16
CA ASN A 241 -10.37 0.42 13.00
C ASN A 241 -10.74 0.36 11.52
N TRP A 242 -10.16 -0.61 10.80
CA TRP A 242 -10.40 -0.80 9.36
C TRP A 242 -11.42 -1.91 9.09
N THR A 243 -12.57 -1.52 8.53
CA THR A 243 -13.74 -2.40 8.33
C THR A 243 -13.98 -2.80 6.87
N GLU A 244 -13.21 -2.26 5.91
CA GLU A 244 -13.42 -2.58 4.50
C GLU A 244 -12.99 -4.01 4.18
N SER A 245 -13.83 -4.74 3.43
CA SER A 245 -13.54 -6.12 3.03
C SER A 245 -12.40 -6.17 2.02
N TYR A 246 -11.57 -7.21 2.13
CA TYR A 246 -10.48 -7.45 1.18
C TYR A 246 -11.01 -7.67 -0.25
N GLY A 247 -10.31 -7.15 -1.26
CA GLY A 247 -10.66 -7.37 -2.68
C GLY A 247 -11.95 -6.70 -3.16
N ARG A 248 -12.54 -5.78 -2.37
CA ARG A 248 -13.79 -5.09 -2.72
C ARG A 248 -13.70 -4.12 -3.90
N PHE A 249 -12.56 -3.46 -4.04
CA PHE A 249 -12.39 -2.32 -4.94
C PHE A 249 -11.71 -2.72 -6.24
N ASP A 250 -11.99 -1.96 -7.30
CA ASP A 250 -11.36 -2.17 -8.60
C ASP A 250 -9.82 -2.03 -8.48
N PRO A 251 -9.02 -2.99 -8.99
CA PRO A 251 -7.56 -2.94 -8.90
C PRO A 251 -6.90 -1.67 -9.47
N SER A 252 -7.58 -0.95 -10.37
CA SER A 252 -7.12 0.31 -10.96
C SER A 252 -7.36 1.55 -10.09
N SER A 253 -8.08 1.39 -8.98
CA SER A 253 -8.53 2.46 -8.09
C SER A 253 -7.57 2.71 -6.92
N TRP A 254 -7.58 3.93 -6.38
CA TRP A 254 -6.81 4.27 -5.18
C TRP A 254 -7.39 3.64 -3.91
N GLU A 255 -8.69 3.37 -3.91
CA GLU A 255 -9.42 2.66 -2.86
C GLU A 255 -8.87 1.24 -2.70
N SER A 256 -8.56 0.57 -3.81
CA SER A 256 -7.92 -0.74 -3.79
C SER A 256 -6.52 -0.67 -3.18
N VAL A 257 -5.71 0.33 -3.55
CA VAL A 257 -4.38 0.56 -2.98
C VAL A 257 -4.47 0.81 -1.47
N ALA A 258 -5.35 1.72 -1.03
CA ALA A 258 -5.53 2.03 0.39
C ALA A 258 -6.01 0.81 1.17
N ASN A 259 -6.94 0.04 0.61
CA ASN A 259 -7.42 -1.19 1.24
C ASN A 259 -6.29 -2.23 1.34
N GLU A 260 -5.51 -2.44 0.28
CA GLU A 260 -4.37 -3.35 0.30
C GLU A 260 -3.36 -2.96 1.39
N GLU A 261 -2.99 -1.68 1.48
CA GLU A 261 -2.07 -1.16 2.50
C GLU A 261 -2.57 -1.41 3.93
N MET A 262 -3.87 -1.20 4.17
CA MET A 262 -4.48 -1.45 5.48
C MET A 262 -4.58 -2.94 5.80
N TRP A 263 -4.78 -3.79 4.80
CA TRP A 263 -4.73 -5.24 4.98
C TRP A 263 -3.30 -5.68 5.29
N GLN A 264 -2.32 -5.35 4.45
CA GLN A 264 -0.91 -5.71 4.66
C GLN A 264 -0.34 -5.19 5.99
N ALA A 265 -0.78 -4.02 6.46
CA ALA A 265 -0.43 -3.47 7.78
C ALA A 265 -0.60 -4.46 8.94
N ARG A 266 -1.61 -5.35 8.88
CA ARG A 266 -1.89 -6.34 9.92
C ARG A 266 -0.77 -7.37 10.08
N MET A 267 -0.05 -7.65 9.00
CA MET A 267 1.04 -8.64 8.99
C MET A 267 2.40 -8.03 9.30
N LYS A 268 2.55 -6.70 9.38
CA LYS A 268 3.86 -6.09 9.59
C LYS A 268 4.48 -6.46 10.94
N THR A 269 3.73 -6.44 12.03
CA THR A 269 4.23 -6.84 13.37
C THR A 269 4.72 -8.28 13.41
N PRO A 270 3.93 -9.32 13.05
CA PRO A 270 4.43 -10.69 13.06
C PRO A 270 5.58 -10.91 12.08
N PHE A 271 5.59 -10.23 10.93
CA PHE A 271 6.69 -10.29 9.98
C PHE A 271 7.99 -9.72 10.54
N PHE A 272 7.92 -8.57 11.20
CA PHE A 272 9.07 -7.95 11.87
C PHE A 272 9.65 -8.87 12.96
N ILE A 273 8.79 -9.39 13.85
CA ILE A 273 9.21 -10.29 14.93
C ILE A 273 9.84 -11.58 14.38
N PHE A 274 9.25 -12.13 13.32
CA PHE A 274 9.80 -13.29 12.63
C PHE A 274 11.20 -12.99 12.07
N ASN A 275 11.40 -11.86 11.40
CA ASN A 275 12.72 -11.46 10.87
C ASN A 275 13.74 -11.21 11.98
N LEU A 276 13.33 -10.70 13.14
CA LEU A 276 14.22 -10.60 14.31
C LEU A 276 14.68 -12.00 14.74
N ALA A 277 13.80 -13.00 14.77
CA ALA A 277 14.13 -14.38 15.13
C ALA A 277 15.12 -15.04 14.15
N GLU A 278 15.10 -14.66 12.87
CA GLU A 278 16.05 -15.13 11.85
C GLU A 278 17.45 -14.49 11.99
N SER A 279 17.62 -13.47 12.84
CA SER A 279 18.93 -12.85 13.08
C SER A 279 19.95 -13.85 13.65
N ALA A 280 21.15 -13.88 13.07
CA ALA A 280 22.18 -14.86 13.42
C ALA A 280 22.65 -14.76 14.88
N SER A 281 22.64 -13.56 15.47
CA SER A 281 23.26 -13.25 16.77
C SER A 281 22.41 -13.57 18.00
N LEU A 282 21.15 -13.99 17.84
CA LEU A 282 20.26 -14.19 18.99
C LEU A 282 20.45 -15.56 19.67
N PRO A 283 20.43 -15.62 21.01
CA PRO A 283 20.39 -16.88 21.76
C PRO A 283 19.17 -17.75 21.38
N SER A 284 19.34 -19.07 21.41
CA SER A 284 18.31 -20.03 20.95
C SER A 284 16.98 -19.90 21.68
N ASN A 285 16.99 -19.61 22.98
CA ASN A 285 15.76 -19.39 23.77
C ASN A 285 15.01 -18.13 23.33
N VAL A 286 15.73 -17.04 23.05
CA VAL A 286 15.13 -15.79 22.56
C VAL A 286 14.54 -16.00 21.16
N LYS A 287 15.25 -16.72 20.28
CA LYS A 287 14.72 -17.09 18.96
C LYS A 287 13.41 -17.86 19.07
N ALA A 288 13.36 -18.87 19.95
CA ALA A 288 12.17 -19.69 20.12
C ALA A 288 10.96 -18.88 20.64
N GLN A 289 11.20 -17.95 21.57
CA GLN A 289 10.18 -17.01 22.04
C GLN A 289 9.65 -16.12 20.90
N LEU A 290 10.54 -15.53 20.11
CA LEU A 290 10.13 -14.66 18.99
C LEU A 290 9.36 -15.43 17.91
N TYR A 291 9.81 -16.65 17.55
CA TYR A 291 9.05 -17.50 16.62
C TYR A 291 7.67 -17.87 17.18
N THR A 292 7.57 -18.16 18.48
CA THR A 292 6.28 -18.45 19.14
C THR A 292 5.34 -17.26 19.06
N HIS A 293 5.84 -16.04 19.33
CA HIS A 293 5.07 -14.81 19.19
C HIS A 293 4.59 -14.59 17.76
N ALA A 294 5.50 -14.67 16.78
CA ALA A 294 5.15 -14.51 15.37
C ALA A 294 4.11 -15.56 14.92
N TYR A 295 4.29 -16.83 15.29
CA TYR A 295 3.36 -17.91 14.98
C TYR A 295 1.95 -17.66 15.53
N ASN A 296 1.86 -17.28 16.81
CA ASN A 296 0.57 -17.02 17.45
C ASN A 296 -0.18 -15.86 16.77
N LEU A 297 0.53 -14.79 16.41
CA LEU A 297 -0.03 -13.65 15.68
C LEU A 297 -0.48 -14.04 14.27
N TYR A 298 0.36 -14.74 13.50
CA TYR A 298 -0.01 -15.20 12.16
C TYR A 298 -1.25 -16.11 12.20
N LYS A 299 -1.28 -17.05 13.14
CA LYS A 299 -2.42 -17.95 13.35
C LYS A 299 -3.68 -17.15 13.65
N GLU A 300 -3.64 -16.23 14.62
CA GLU A 300 -4.80 -15.39 14.94
C GLU A 300 -5.31 -14.63 13.70
N ILE A 301 -4.42 -13.93 13.00
CA ILE A 301 -4.78 -13.07 11.87
C ILE A 301 -5.37 -13.89 10.71
N VAL A 302 -4.75 -15.02 10.35
CA VAL A 302 -5.20 -15.87 9.23
C VAL A 302 -6.54 -16.54 9.52
N TYR A 303 -6.80 -16.98 10.75
CA TYR A 303 -8.06 -17.66 11.07
C TYR A 303 -9.22 -16.70 11.39
N LEU A 304 -8.94 -15.47 11.83
CA LEU A 304 -9.97 -14.50 12.16
C LEU A 304 -10.70 -13.96 10.90
N ARG A 305 -10.08 -14.06 9.72
CA ARG A 305 -10.63 -13.52 8.46
C ARG A 305 -10.70 -14.60 7.39
N LYS A 306 -11.89 -14.82 6.83
CA LYS A 306 -12.12 -15.82 5.78
C LYS A 306 -11.42 -15.45 4.46
N GLU A 307 -11.46 -14.16 4.11
CA GLU A 307 -10.82 -13.61 2.92
C GLU A 307 -9.74 -12.62 3.34
N HIS A 308 -8.57 -12.75 2.73
CA HIS A 308 -7.38 -11.99 3.08
C HIS A 308 -6.33 -12.08 1.95
N PRO A 309 -5.30 -11.22 1.96
CA PRO A 309 -4.21 -11.29 0.99
C PRO A 309 -3.55 -12.66 0.87
N VAL A 310 -3.18 -13.05 -0.35
CA VAL A 310 -2.68 -14.40 -0.66
C VAL A 310 -1.35 -14.69 0.04
N ASN A 311 -0.46 -13.70 0.13
CA ASN A 311 0.85 -13.80 0.78
C ASN A 311 0.77 -14.20 2.26
N TRP A 312 -0.36 -13.95 2.94
CA TRP A 312 -0.55 -14.36 4.33
C TRP A 312 -0.46 -15.87 4.52
N HIS A 313 -0.93 -16.66 3.55
CA HIS A 313 -0.79 -18.11 3.58
C HIS A 313 0.69 -18.54 3.55
N LYS A 314 1.51 -17.89 2.72
CA LYS A 314 2.95 -18.18 2.64
C LYS A 314 3.65 -17.86 3.95
N ASN A 315 3.40 -16.66 4.50
CA ASN A 315 4.02 -16.22 5.74
C ASN A 315 3.64 -17.13 6.93
N TYR A 316 2.36 -17.49 7.05
CA TYR A 316 1.93 -18.39 8.12
C TYR A 316 2.49 -19.81 7.94
N ALA A 317 2.54 -20.34 6.72
CA ALA A 317 3.16 -21.65 6.46
C ALA A 317 4.64 -21.68 6.83
N ILE A 318 5.41 -20.63 6.49
CA ILE A 318 6.82 -20.50 6.89
C ILE A 318 6.93 -20.44 8.41
N SER A 319 6.05 -19.69 9.09
CA SER A 319 6.04 -19.63 10.54
C SER A 319 5.74 -20.99 11.20
N CYS A 320 4.81 -21.78 10.65
CA CYS A 320 4.54 -23.13 11.11
C CYS A 320 5.75 -24.07 10.92
N GLU A 321 6.45 -23.94 9.78
CA GLU A 321 7.66 -24.72 9.50
C GLU A 321 8.76 -24.40 10.51
N ARG A 322 8.99 -23.12 10.83
CA ARG A 322 9.96 -22.74 11.87
C ARG A 322 9.60 -23.28 13.23
N MET A 323 8.33 -23.19 13.63
CA MET A 323 7.85 -23.78 14.88
C MET A 323 8.08 -25.30 14.95
N LEU A 324 7.91 -26.00 13.82
CA LEU A 324 8.14 -27.45 13.74
C LEU A 324 9.62 -27.79 14.01
N ARG A 325 10.56 -26.97 13.50
CA ARG A 325 11.99 -27.20 13.65
C ARG A 325 12.54 -26.85 15.04
N LEU A 326 11.86 -26.00 15.81
CA LEU A 326 12.25 -25.65 17.18
C LEU A 326 12.09 -26.80 18.18
N GLN A 327 11.27 -27.82 17.87
CA GLN A 327 10.96 -28.97 18.74
C GLN A 327 10.47 -28.59 20.16
N GLU A 328 9.95 -27.37 20.36
CA GLU A 328 9.37 -26.96 21.63
C GLU A 328 8.02 -27.67 21.87
N ARG A 329 7.77 -28.07 23.12
CA ARG A 329 6.58 -28.84 23.55
C ARG A 329 5.23 -28.12 23.40
N SER A 330 5.20 -26.88 22.90
CA SER A 330 4.02 -26.01 22.89
C SER A 330 3.05 -26.29 21.73
N ALA A 331 3.49 -26.95 20.65
CA ALA A 331 2.66 -27.21 19.48
C ALA A 331 2.83 -28.64 18.95
N ASP A 332 1.72 -29.31 18.61
CA ASP A 332 1.74 -30.67 18.05
C ASP A 332 2.42 -30.66 16.65
N PRO A 333 3.53 -31.41 16.47
CA PRO A 333 4.21 -31.50 15.18
C PRO A 333 3.30 -31.92 14.03
N GLU A 334 2.29 -32.74 14.29
CA GLU A 334 1.34 -33.18 13.26
C GLU A 334 0.45 -32.02 12.78
N VAL A 335 0.03 -31.17 13.71
CA VAL A 335 -0.77 -29.97 13.42
C VAL A 335 0.06 -28.98 12.62
N LEU A 336 1.30 -28.70 13.05
CA LEU A 336 2.20 -27.79 12.34
C LEU A 336 2.50 -28.25 10.91
N LEU A 337 2.78 -29.55 10.71
CA LEU A 337 2.99 -30.12 9.38
C LEU A 337 1.73 -29.99 8.51
N SER A 338 0.56 -30.31 9.08
CA SER A 338 -0.72 -30.23 8.37
C SER A 338 -1.03 -28.79 7.95
N GLU A 339 -0.84 -27.83 8.84
CA GLU A 339 -1.04 -26.40 8.58
C GLU A 339 -0.06 -25.85 7.54
N THR A 340 1.22 -26.19 7.64
CA THR A 340 2.24 -25.81 6.66
C THR A 340 1.86 -26.29 5.25
N ILE A 341 1.48 -27.57 5.13
CA ILE A 341 1.06 -28.17 3.84
C ILE A 341 -0.21 -27.50 3.33
N ARG A 342 -1.19 -27.26 4.20
CA ARG A 342 -2.48 -26.64 3.85
C ARG A 342 -2.27 -25.25 3.26
N HIS A 343 -1.51 -24.40 3.97
CA HIS A 343 -1.34 -23.01 3.58
C HIS A 343 -0.42 -22.82 2.37
N PHE A 344 0.65 -23.61 2.23
CA PHE A 344 1.42 -23.60 0.98
C PHE A 344 0.58 -24.04 -0.22
N ARG A 345 -0.31 -25.04 -0.09
CA ARG A 345 -1.23 -25.40 -1.19
C ARG A 345 -2.21 -24.29 -1.53
N LEU A 346 -2.73 -23.57 -0.53
CA LEU A 346 -3.62 -22.43 -0.76
C LEU A 346 -2.87 -21.28 -1.46
N TYR A 347 -1.61 -21.06 -1.08
CA TYR A 347 -0.73 -20.09 -1.71
C TYR A 347 -0.47 -20.43 -3.18
N THR A 348 0.01 -21.64 -3.49
CA THR A 348 0.38 -22.02 -4.86
C THR A 348 -0.80 -22.07 -5.82
N ARG A 349 -2.03 -22.29 -5.32
CA ARG A 349 -3.25 -22.21 -6.14
C ARG A 349 -3.60 -20.79 -6.57
N LYS A 350 -3.31 -19.79 -5.72
CA LYS A 350 -3.74 -18.41 -5.91
C LYS A 350 -2.63 -17.50 -6.47
N ALA A 351 -1.36 -17.76 -6.16
CA ALA A 351 -0.22 -16.94 -6.57
C ALA A 351 0.51 -17.54 -7.79
N GLN A 352 -0.11 -17.50 -8.98
CA GLN A 352 0.39 -18.20 -10.18
C GLN A 352 1.72 -17.65 -10.75
N ASN A 353 2.07 -16.41 -10.42
CA ASN A 353 3.24 -15.72 -10.98
C ASN A 353 4.42 -15.58 -9.99
N ASP A 354 4.41 -16.27 -8.83
CA ASP A 354 5.51 -16.18 -7.87
C ASP A 354 6.73 -17.02 -8.36
N PRO A 355 7.94 -16.43 -8.46
CA PRO A 355 9.15 -17.18 -8.84
C PRO A 355 9.49 -18.34 -7.90
N GLN A 356 9.03 -18.30 -6.64
CA GLN A 356 9.31 -19.32 -5.61
C GLN A 356 8.35 -20.52 -5.65
N LEU A 357 7.42 -20.59 -6.61
CA LEU A 357 6.46 -21.70 -6.71
C LEU A 357 7.12 -23.07 -6.88
N ALA A 358 8.23 -23.13 -7.61
CA ALA A 358 9.00 -24.37 -7.80
C ALA A 358 9.55 -24.89 -6.47
N ASP A 359 10.18 -24.02 -5.69
CA ASP A 359 10.76 -24.36 -4.38
C ASP A 359 9.68 -24.78 -3.39
N ILE A 360 8.55 -24.04 -3.34
CA ILE A 360 7.41 -24.38 -2.49
C ILE A 360 6.83 -25.76 -2.88
N SER A 361 6.80 -26.09 -4.17
CA SER A 361 6.32 -27.39 -4.65
C SER A 361 7.23 -28.55 -4.23
N VAL A 362 8.55 -28.34 -4.24
CA VAL A 362 9.53 -29.31 -3.72
C VAL A 362 9.36 -29.48 -2.21
N ALA A 363 9.28 -28.38 -1.45
CA ALA A 363 9.05 -28.41 -0.01
C ALA A 363 7.75 -29.16 0.35
N LEU A 364 6.66 -28.93 -0.40
CA LEU A 364 5.38 -29.62 -0.22
C LEU A 364 5.49 -31.14 -0.39
N LYS A 365 6.35 -31.65 -1.28
CA LYS A 365 6.57 -33.10 -1.45
C LYS A 365 7.26 -33.67 -0.21
N HIS A 366 8.29 -32.99 0.29
CA HIS A 366 9.02 -33.38 1.49
C HIS A 366 8.12 -33.41 2.73
N LEU A 367 7.41 -32.31 3.00
CA LEU A 367 6.52 -32.17 4.15
C LEU A 367 5.42 -33.24 4.19
N ARG A 368 4.86 -33.62 3.03
CA ARG A 368 3.86 -34.71 2.94
C ARG A 368 4.45 -36.09 3.26
N LYS A 369 5.74 -36.31 2.99
CA LYS A 369 6.42 -37.55 3.36
C LYS A 369 6.65 -37.59 4.87
N GLU A 370 7.11 -36.47 5.44
CA GLU A 370 7.30 -36.27 6.88
C GLU A 370 6.01 -36.51 7.67
N LEU A 371 4.89 -35.89 7.24
CA LEU A 371 3.57 -36.10 7.87
C LEU A 371 3.09 -37.55 7.82
N ARG A 372 3.32 -38.26 6.71
CA ARG A 372 2.97 -39.70 6.59
C ARG A 372 3.81 -40.55 7.54
N SER A 373 5.10 -40.29 7.63
CA SER A 373 5.99 -40.99 8.56
C SER A 373 5.56 -40.79 10.01
N LEU A 374 5.24 -39.55 10.40
CA LEU A 374 4.80 -39.21 11.75
C LEU A 374 3.49 -39.95 12.13
N ARG A 375 2.52 -39.99 11.21
CA ARG A 375 1.25 -40.70 11.43
C ARG A 375 1.44 -42.21 11.54
N ASN A 376 2.31 -42.79 10.72
CA ASN A 376 2.62 -44.21 10.79
C ASN A 376 3.28 -44.57 12.12
N MET A 377 4.17 -43.73 12.65
CA MET A 377 4.79 -43.91 13.98
C MET A 377 3.83 -43.75 15.16
N LYS A 378 2.75 -42.96 15.02
CA LYS A 378 1.72 -42.83 16.07
C LYS A 378 0.72 -44.00 16.06
N ASN A 379 0.53 -44.62 14.90
CA ASN A 379 -0.48 -45.66 14.68
C ASN A 379 0.06 -47.10 14.74
N GLY A 380 1.37 -47.29 14.79
CA GLY A 380 2.04 -48.57 14.99
C GLY A 380 2.81 -48.55 16.28
#